data_AF-A0A5D0UP48-F1
#
_entry.id   AF-A0A5D0UP48-F1
#
_cell.length_a   1.000
_cell.length_b   1.000
_cell.length_c   1.000
_cell.angle_alpha   90.00
_cell.angle_beta   90.00
_cell.angle_gamma   90.00
#
_symmetry.space_group_name_H-M   'P 1'
#
loop_
_entity.id
_entity.type
_entity.pdbx_description
1 polymer ?
#
loop_
_entity_poly.entity_id
_entity_poly.type
_entity_poly.pdbx_seq_one_letter_code
_entity_poly.pdbx_strand_id
1 'polypeptide(L)'
;MKIERTPLPGIGVRHTFTTAQGRRIGVVEYRGQDRRDVIHDDLDDPDSTCGFRLTRSEAVALAGLLGLLEVVEVAAGGDPCG
;
A
#
# COMPACT_ATOMS: atom_id res chain seq x y z
N MET A 1 -17.14 -0.37 1.61
CA MET A 1 -16.09 -0.05 0.61
C MET A 1 -15.87 -1.28 -0.25
N LYS A 2 -15.90 -1.16 -1.58
CA LYS A 2 -15.72 -2.30 -2.50
C LYS A 2 -14.30 -2.26 -3.06
N ILE A 3 -13.61 -3.40 -3.01
CA ILE A 3 -12.31 -3.58 -3.63
C ILE A 3 -12.52 -4.37 -4.91
N GLU A 4 -12.09 -3.82 -6.03
CA GLU A 4 -12.12 -4.47 -7.32
C GLU A 4 -10.77 -5.10 -7.61
N ARG A 5 -10.78 -6.35 -8.05
CA ARG A 5 -9.57 -7.12 -8.33
C ARG A 5 -9.49 -7.41 -9.82
N THR A 6 -8.54 -6.77 -10.49
CA THR A 6 -8.31 -6.93 -11.93
C THR A 6 -7.03 -7.74 -12.14
N PRO A 7 -7.09 -8.96 -12.71
CA PRO A 7 -5.87 -9.65 -13.11
C PRO A 7 -5.21 -8.88 -14.26
N LEU A 8 -3.89 -8.72 -14.18
CA LEU A 8 -3.06 -8.14 -15.24
C LEU A 8 -2.19 -9.25 -15.83
N PRO A 9 -2.55 -9.83 -16.99
CA PRO A 9 -1.79 -10.91 -17.62
C PRO A 9 -0.31 -10.55 -17.76
N GLY A 10 0.58 -11.44 -17.30
CA GLY A 10 2.03 -11.23 -17.35
C GLY A 10 2.61 -10.24 -16.33
N ILE A 11 1.79 -9.40 -15.68
CA ILE A 11 2.24 -8.37 -14.73
C ILE A 11 1.89 -8.77 -13.30
N GLY A 12 0.63 -9.15 -13.05
CA GLY A 12 0.18 -9.55 -11.73
C GLY A 12 -1.29 -9.24 -11.48
N VAL A 13 -1.60 -8.52 -10.40
CA VAL A 13 -2.97 -8.18 -10.02
C VAL A 13 -3.03 -6.72 -9.59
N ARG A 14 -4.04 -6.00 -10.08
CA ARG A 14 -4.38 -4.67 -9.61
C ARG A 14 -5.61 -4.74 -8.71
N HIS A 15 -5.49 -4.20 -7.51
CA HIS A 15 -6.61 -3.95 -6.61
C HIS A 15 -6.96 -2.48 -6.70
N THR A 16 -8.23 -2.14 -6.86
CA THR A 16 -8.70 -0.75 -6.92
C THR A 16 -9.85 -0.53 -5.97
N PHE A 17 -9.87 0.63 -5.32
CA PHE A 17 -10.97 1.06 -4.48
C PHE A 17 -11.14 2.57 -4.53
N THR A 18 -12.31 3.05 -4.12
CA THR A 18 -12.58 4.48 -3.96
C THR A 18 -12.75 4.81 -2.49
N THR A 19 -12.07 5.85 -2.02
CA THR A 19 -12.20 6.36 -0.66
C THR A 19 -13.52 7.10 -0.48
N ALA A 20 -13.91 7.39 0.77
CA ALA A 20 -15.10 8.20 1.05
C ALA A 20 -15.01 9.62 0.49
N GLN A 21 -13.78 10.12 0.25
CA GLN A 21 -13.52 11.43 -0.36
C GLN A 21 -13.56 11.40 -1.90
N GLY A 22 -13.88 10.26 -2.52
CA GLY A 22 -13.93 10.11 -3.97
C GLY A 22 -12.59 9.83 -4.65
N ARG A 23 -11.47 9.74 -3.91
CA ARG A 23 -10.17 9.38 -4.50
C ARG A 23 -10.15 7.90 -4.88
N ARG A 24 -9.78 7.61 -6.12
CA ARG A 24 -9.52 6.24 -6.58
C ARG A 24 -8.07 5.88 -6.27
N ILE A 25 -7.88 4.77 -5.56
CA ILE A 25 -6.58 4.22 -5.24
C ILE A 25 -6.45 2.86 -5.92
N GLY A 26 -5.32 2.64 -6.57
CA GLY A 26 -4.90 1.39 -7.17
C GLY A 26 -3.63 0.85 -6.51
N VAL A 27 -3.59 -0.44 -6.23
CA VAL A 27 -2.42 -1.16 -5.75
C VAL A 27 -2.12 -2.28 -6.73
N VAL A 28 -0.98 -2.20 -7.40
CA VAL A 28 -0.51 -3.22 -8.36
C VAL A 28 0.50 -4.12 -7.67
N GLU A 29 0.17 -5.39 -7.52
CA GLU A 29 1.09 -6.43 -7.07
C GLU A 29 1.69 -7.11 -8.30
N TYR A 30 3.02 -7.05 -8.43
CA TYR A 30 3.74 -7.64 -9.54
C TYR A 30 4.09 -9.11 -9.24
N ARG A 31 3.82 -10.00 -10.21
CA ARG A 31 4.16 -11.43 -10.11
C ARG A 31 5.67 -11.61 -10.22
N GLY A 32 6.23 -12.38 -9.29
CA GLY A 32 7.65 -12.75 -9.30
C GLY A 32 8.61 -11.58 -9.04
N GLN A 33 8.09 -10.40 -8.67
CA GLN A 33 8.91 -9.25 -8.32
C GLN A 33 8.60 -8.83 -6.88
N ASP A 34 9.62 -8.38 -6.16
CA ASP A 34 9.47 -7.89 -4.78
C ASP A 34 8.98 -6.44 -4.75
N ARG A 35 7.96 -6.10 -5.56
CA ARG A 35 7.48 -4.73 -5.66
C ARG A 35 5.98 -4.62 -5.85
N ARG A 36 5.45 -3.53 -5.32
CA ARG A 36 4.08 -3.09 -5.42
C ARG A 36 4.07 -1.62 -5.76
N ASP A 37 3.23 -1.21 -6.69
CA ASP A 37 3.04 0.20 -6.98
C ASP A 37 1.69 0.64 -6.43
N VAL A 38 1.68 1.72 -5.66
CA VAL A 38 0.47 2.40 -5.20
C VAL A 38 0.29 3.63 -6.07
N ILE A 39 -0.86 3.71 -6.72
CA ILE A 39 -1.25 4.79 -7.62
C ILE A 39 -2.57 5.37 -7.15
N HIS A 40 -2.73 6.66 -7.31
CA HIS A 40 -4.00 7.35 -7.09
C HIS A 40 -4.18 8.45 -8.13
N ASP A 41 -5.44 8.68 -8.46
CA ASP A 41 -5.83 9.76 -9.36
C ASP A 41 -5.75 11.09 -8.58
N ASP A 42 -5.29 12.16 -9.22
CA ASP A 42 -5.45 13.50 -8.66
C ASP A 42 -6.92 13.90 -8.70
N LEU A 43 -7.40 14.58 -7.66
CA LEU A 43 -8.79 15.06 -7.61
C LEU A 43 -9.00 16.25 -8.53
N ASP A 44 -7.96 17.07 -8.73
CA ASP A 44 -8.02 18.27 -9.55
C ASP A 44 -7.69 17.97 -11.02
N ASP A 45 -6.96 16.89 -11.28
CA ASP A 45 -6.62 16.40 -12.62
C ASP A 45 -6.74 14.86 -12.70
N PRO A 46 -7.89 14.32 -13.14
CA PRO A 46 -8.09 12.88 -13.24
C PRO A 46 -7.19 12.21 -14.29
N ASP A 47 -6.52 12.97 -15.18
CA ASP A 47 -5.53 12.44 -16.12
C ASP A 47 -4.13 12.37 -15.50
N SER A 48 -3.89 13.09 -14.40
CA SER A 48 -2.65 13.00 -13.62
C SER A 48 -2.70 11.80 -12.68
N THR A 49 -1.79 10.85 -12.90
CA THR A 49 -1.62 9.70 -12.01
C THR A 49 -0.41 9.91 -11.11
N CYS A 50 -0.65 10.02 -9.81
CA CYS A 50 0.41 10.12 -8.81
C CYS A 50 0.61 8.76 -8.13
N GLY A 51 1.87 8.39 -7.86
CA GLY A 51 2.12 7.09 -7.24
C GLY A 51 3.54 6.90 -6.73
N PHE A 52 3.71 5.86 -5.94
CA PHE A 52 4.99 5.47 -5.39
C PHE A 52 5.15 3.94 -5.45
N ARG A 53 6.41 3.52 -5.45
CA ARG A 53 6.79 2.12 -5.45
C ARG A 53 7.17 1.71 -4.04
N LEU A 54 6.69 0.53 -3.64
CA LEU A 54 7.05 -0.13 -2.41
C LEU A 54 7.69 -1.47 -2.74
N THR A 55 8.74 -1.80 -2.02
CA THR A 55 9.22 -3.17 -1.86
C THR A 55 8.22 -4.01 -1.06
N ARG A 56 8.44 -5.32 -0.96
CA ARG A 56 7.56 -6.14 -0.13
C ARG A 56 7.63 -5.75 1.34
N SER A 57 8.82 -5.48 1.85
CA SER A 57 9.05 -5.11 3.24
C SER A 57 8.40 -3.76 3.58
N GLU A 58 8.55 -2.75 2.72
CA GLU A 58 7.91 -1.44 2.93
C GLU A 58 6.38 -1.54 2.89
N ALA A 59 5.82 -2.35 1.99
CA ALA A 59 4.38 -2.56 1.95
C ALA A 59 3.84 -3.29 3.20
N VAL A 60 4.60 -4.23 3.77
CA VAL A 60 4.23 -4.87 5.04
C VAL A 60 4.31 -3.87 6.19
N ALA A 61 5.36 -3.05 6.25
CA ALA A 61 5.49 -2.00 7.26
C ALA A 61 4.34 -0.99 7.17
N LEU A 62 4.00 -0.53 5.96
CA LEU A 62 2.87 0.37 5.72
C LEU A 62 1.54 -0.27 6.13
N ALA A 63 1.31 -1.55 5.79
CA ALA A 63 0.12 -2.26 6.22
C ALA A 63 0.01 -2.31 7.76
N GLY A 64 1.12 -2.52 8.46
CA GLY A 64 1.18 -2.39 9.91
C GLY A 64 0.71 -1.02 10.38
N LEU A 65 1.31 0.06 9.86
CA LEU A 65 0.93 1.43 10.24
C LEU A 65 -0.56 1.76 9.95
N LEU A 66 -1.13 1.18 8.90
CA LEU A 66 -2.54 1.34 8.52
C LEU A 66 -3.50 0.48 9.35
N GLY A 67 -3.00 -0.30 10.31
CA GLY A 67 -3.81 -1.05 11.27
C GLY A 67 -4.15 -2.49 10.85
N LEU A 68 -3.48 -3.06 9.84
CA LEU A 68 -3.59 -4.50 9.54
C LEU A 68 -2.79 -5.37 10.52
N LEU A 69 -1.80 -4.79 11.20
CA LEU A 69 -1.06 -5.37 12.31
C LEU A 69 -0.91 -4.26 13.36
N GLU A 70 -1.28 -4.49 14.62
CA GLU A 70 -0.91 -3.54 15.68
C GLU A 70 0.60 -3.34 15.64
N VAL A 71 1.04 -2.11 15.34
CA VAL A 71 2.45 -1.75 15.42
C VAL A 71 2.76 -1.54 16.89
N VAL A 72 3.22 -2.60 17.56
CA VAL A 72 3.81 -2.46 18.89
C VAL A 72 5.22 -1.92 18.70
N GLU A 73 5.40 -0.65 19.04
CA GLU A 73 6.71 -0.07 19.21
C GLU A 73 7.37 -0.76 20.41
N VAL A 74 8.29 -1.70 20.16
CA VAL A 74 9.14 -2.24 21.22
C VAL A 74 10.14 -1.15 21.55
N ALA A 75 9.77 -0.28 22.49
CA ALA A 75 10.74 0.52 23.19
C ALA A 75 11.78 -0.46 23.74
N ALA A 76 12.98 -0.43 23.17
CA ALA A 76 14.15 -1.02 23.79
C ALA A 76 14.37 -0.26 25.11
N GLY A 77 13.64 -0.67 26.14
CA GLY A 77 13.94 -0.34 27.51
C GLY A 77 15.32 -0.89 27.77
N GLY A 78 16.32 -0.01 27.66
CA GLY A 78 17.64 -0.31 28.14
C GLY A 78 17.54 -0.76 29.58
N ASP A 79 18.18 -1.87 29.89
CA ASP A 79 18.60 -2.17 31.25
C ASP A 79 19.69 -1.15 31.61
N PRO A 80 19.46 -0.32 32.65
CA PRO A 80 20.55 -0.05 33.54
C PRO A 80 20.12 -0.27 34.99
N CYS A 81 20.05 -1.53 35.39
CA CYS A 81 20.24 -1.95 36.78
C CYS A 81 21.08 -3.23 36.68
N GLY A 82 22.34 -3.26 37.10
CA GLY A 82 22.82 -2.76 38.39
C GLY A 82 22.83 -3.94 39.35
#